data_AF-A0A2H3EC91-F1
#
_entry.id   AF-A0A2H3EC91-F1
#
_cell.length_a   1.000
_cell.length_b   1.000
_cell.length_c   1.000
_cell.angle_alpha   90.00
_cell.angle_beta   90.00
_cell.angle_gamma   90.00
#
_symmetry.space_group_name_H-M   'P 1'
#
loop_
_entity.id
_entity.type
_entity.pdbx_description
1 polymer ?
#
loop_
_entity_poly.entity_id
_entity_poly.type
_entity_poly.pdbx_seq_one_letter_code
_entity_poly.pdbx_strand_id
1 'polypeptide(L)'
;MRPDTHHAVVTLENSIARGHHVYTTVTLSRTVAGYVHTCMLKFRIVNVLHRELRELLLRLMCYFCMVISDKGPESHDSDIPGMTRGGLLDLIALGNLCIFGSALDRCLDTVDDTTDDMKPPYAMAAAAYISTIQRLRKDYCLVFLSEDIQADSLESLASRIHFKEGVDFRALSLDIGDFARSSAAHFGRSLIYYARRAIKARKDLGEHKSTLFNLESFEKNVVDAMGSFLQMDLTKDFFNAYRAQKIKRLHIRPLFLVRRKTDILQPDVYSDWQTITDYDCYDSEDDDGQNGNCDDDGNDDGDGKDNGDVGGDDGAADMTADASMESSNMEVDDGDTATNRVTPSMGVFAS
;
A
#
# COMPACT_ATOMS: atom_id res chain seq x y z
N MET A 1 10.38 -6.07 14.60
CA MET A 1 10.79 -5.12 13.56
C MET A 1 9.58 -4.31 13.15
N ARG A 2 9.74 -3.03 12.80
CA ARG A 2 8.61 -2.22 12.31
C ARG A 2 8.18 -2.75 10.92
N PRO A 3 6.91 -2.59 10.52
CA PRO A 3 6.49 -2.93 9.15
C PRO A 3 7.31 -2.15 8.13
N ASP A 4 7.53 -2.74 6.95
CA ASP A 4 8.25 -2.10 5.84
C ASP A 4 9.63 -1.57 6.29
N THR A 5 10.41 -2.43 6.94
CA THR A 5 11.78 -2.14 7.37
C THR A 5 12.70 -3.13 6.67
N HIS A 6 13.56 -2.64 5.79
CA HIS A 6 14.58 -3.45 5.13
C HIS A 6 15.55 -4.02 6.17
N HIS A 7 15.73 -5.34 6.15
CA HIS A 7 16.64 -6.02 7.05
C HIS A 7 17.17 -7.30 6.40
N ALA A 8 18.37 -7.72 6.82
CA ALA A 8 18.95 -9.01 6.48
C ALA A 8 19.15 -9.80 7.77
N VAL A 9 18.86 -11.10 7.72
CA VAL A 9 19.06 -12.01 8.85
C VAL A 9 20.14 -13.02 8.47
N VAL A 10 21.19 -13.11 9.29
CA VAL A 10 22.28 -14.07 9.11
C VAL A 10 22.42 -14.90 10.38
N THR A 11 22.35 -16.21 10.21
CA THR A 11 22.53 -17.18 11.30
C THR A 11 23.99 -17.63 11.34
N LEU A 12 24.76 -17.15 12.32
CA LEU A 12 26.21 -17.45 12.44
C LEU A 12 26.50 -18.80 13.09
N GLU A 13 25.54 -19.33 13.85
CA GLU A 13 25.64 -20.59 14.59
C GLU A 13 24.29 -21.31 14.61
N ASN A 14 24.30 -22.63 14.78
CA ASN A 14 23.09 -23.45 14.78
C ASN A 14 22.08 -22.93 15.82
N SER A 15 20.98 -22.35 15.33
CA SER A 15 20.00 -21.62 16.14
C SER A 15 18.57 -22.02 15.76
N ILE A 16 17.70 -22.09 16.76
CA ILE A 16 16.24 -22.20 16.56
C ILE A 16 15.61 -20.90 17.03
N ALA A 17 15.08 -20.11 16.10
CA ALA A 17 14.37 -18.87 16.39
C ALA A 17 12.87 -19.02 16.11
N ARG A 18 12.04 -18.33 16.90
CA ARG A 18 10.60 -18.19 16.65
C ARG A 18 10.26 -16.71 16.58
N GLY A 19 9.43 -16.33 15.62
CA GLY A 19 8.94 -14.97 15.43
C GLY A 19 7.45 -14.95 15.16
N HIS A 20 6.81 -13.85 15.51
CA HIS A 20 5.40 -13.58 15.22
C HIS A 20 5.27 -12.19 14.58
N HIS A 21 4.31 -12.06 13.68
CA HIS A 21 3.91 -10.77 13.12
C HIS A 21 2.73 -10.24 13.93
N VAL A 22 2.81 -8.97 14.34
CA VAL A 22 1.72 -8.26 15.02
C VAL A 22 1.34 -7.08 14.16
N TYR A 23 0.05 -6.99 13.83
CA TYR A 23 -0.50 -5.90 13.04
C TYR A 23 -1.16 -4.88 13.96
N THR A 24 -0.64 -3.66 13.95
CA THR A 24 -1.14 -2.57 14.80
C THR A 24 -1.71 -1.44 13.95
N THR A 25 -2.78 -0.81 14.43
CA THR A 25 -3.45 0.31 13.73
C THR A 25 -2.56 1.53 13.57
N VAL A 26 -1.67 1.80 14.53
CA VAL A 26 -0.72 2.93 14.52
C VAL A 26 0.41 2.80 13.48
N THR A 27 0.51 1.66 12.79
CA THR A 27 1.48 1.42 11.71
C THR A 27 0.81 0.98 10.42
N LEU A 28 -0.49 1.23 10.28
CA LEU A 28 -1.30 0.62 9.24
C LEU A 28 -0.89 1.07 7.84
N SER A 29 -0.53 2.34 7.66
CA SER A 29 0.04 2.86 6.41
C SER A 29 1.30 2.10 5.99
N ARG A 30 2.23 1.84 6.92
CA ARG A 30 3.43 1.02 6.66
C ARG A 30 3.10 -0.44 6.38
N THR A 31 2.11 -1.00 7.07
CA THR A 31 1.61 -2.35 6.78
C THR A 31 1.05 -2.45 5.36
N VAL A 32 0.30 -1.42 4.91
CA VAL A 32 -0.21 -1.34 3.54
C VAL A 32 0.92 -1.25 2.52
N ALA A 33 1.94 -0.41 2.77
CA ALA A 33 3.11 -0.31 1.90
C ALA A 33 3.85 -1.64 1.78
N GLY A 34 4.14 -2.28 2.91
CA GLY A 34 4.78 -3.61 2.93
C GLY A 34 3.94 -4.68 2.22
N TYR A 35 2.61 -4.64 2.34
CA TYR A 35 1.72 -5.55 1.60
C TYR A 35 1.81 -5.31 0.08
N VAL A 36 1.77 -4.05 -0.36
CA VAL A 36 1.91 -3.70 -1.78
C VAL A 36 3.26 -4.15 -2.34
N HIS A 37 4.35 -3.89 -1.61
CA HIS A 37 5.68 -4.37 -1.97
C HIS A 37 5.72 -5.90 -2.09
N THR A 38 5.09 -6.61 -1.13
CA THR A 38 4.97 -8.07 -1.14
C THR A 38 4.21 -8.57 -2.37
N CYS A 39 3.11 -7.91 -2.74
CA CYS A 39 2.35 -8.25 -3.96
C CYS A 39 3.19 -8.15 -5.23
N MET A 40 4.01 -7.10 -5.32
CA MET A 40 4.79 -6.80 -6.54
C MET A 40 6.05 -7.65 -6.68
N LEU A 41 6.78 -7.84 -5.58
CA LEU A 41 8.11 -8.44 -5.56
C LEU A 41 8.13 -9.88 -5.00
N LYS A 42 7.04 -10.34 -4.38
CA LYS A 42 6.88 -11.70 -3.84
C LYS A 42 8.08 -12.12 -2.98
N PHE A 43 8.55 -13.35 -3.18
CA PHE A 43 9.65 -13.96 -2.44
C PHE A 43 11.02 -13.28 -2.63
N ARG A 44 11.11 -12.20 -3.41
CA ARG A 44 12.34 -11.42 -3.55
C ARG A 44 12.66 -10.57 -2.33
N ILE A 45 11.63 -10.15 -1.60
CA ILE A 45 11.78 -9.25 -0.44
C ILE A 45 11.22 -9.85 0.85
N VAL A 46 10.41 -10.91 0.75
CA VAL A 46 9.84 -11.62 1.90
C VAL A 46 10.10 -13.11 1.80
N ASN A 47 10.23 -13.77 2.94
CA ASN A 47 10.27 -15.23 3.02
C ASN A 47 8.86 -15.86 3.02
N VAL A 48 7.81 -15.08 3.30
CA VAL A 48 6.41 -15.53 3.39
C VAL A 48 5.48 -14.45 2.82
N LEU A 49 4.49 -14.84 2.01
CA LEU A 49 3.58 -13.90 1.32
C LEU A 49 2.42 -13.38 2.18
N HIS A 50 2.23 -13.92 3.39
CA HIS A 50 1.19 -13.51 4.35
C HIS A 50 -0.20 -13.28 3.74
N ARG A 51 -0.72 -14.27 3.01
CA ARG A 51 -2.02 -14.16 2.31
C ARG A 51 -3.18 -13.86 3.26
N GLU A 52 -3.08 -14.31 4.50
CA GLU A 52 -4.01 -14.05 5.60
C GLU A 52 -4.11 -12.56 5.96
N LEU A 53 -3.05 -11.77 5.72
CA LEU A 53 -3.03 -10.33 5.98
C LEU A 53 -4.09 -9.60 5.15
N ARG A 54 -4.34 -10.06 3.92
CA ARG A 54 -5.39 -9.52 3.05
C ARG A 54 -6.74 -9.50 3.74
N GLU A 55 -7.19 -10.67 4.22
CA GLU A 55 -8.50 -10.80 4.86
C GLU A 55 -8.59 -9.93 6.12
N LEU A 56 -7.50 -9.88 6.89
CA LEU A 56 -7.42 -9.04 8.07
C LEU A 56 -7.60 -7.55 7.72
N LEU A 57 -6.88 -7.05 6.72
CA LEU A 57 -6.94 -5.64 6.30
C LEU A 57 -8.36 -5.26 5.81
N LEU A 58 -8.99 -6.13 5.01
CA LEU A 58 -10.37 -5.90 4.56
C LEU A 58 -11.38 -5.89 5.71
N ARG A 59 -11.26 -6.84 6.65
CA ARG A 59 -12.12 -6.89 7.84
C ARG A 59 -11.91 -5.68 8.74
N LEU A 60 -10.67 -5.19 8.88
CA LEU A 60 -10.36 -3.98 9.63
C LEU A 60 -11.09 -2.76 9.08
N MET A 61 -11.14 -2.58 7.75
CA MET A 61 -11.86 -1.46 7.15
C MET A 61 -13.37 -1.53 7.43
N CYS A 62 -13.95 -2.73 7.32
CA CYS A 62 -15.36 -2.95 7.67
C CYS A 62 -15.62 -2.70 9.16
N TYR A 63 -14.74 -3.16 10.05
CA TYR A 63 -14.82 -2.95 11.48
C TYR A 63 -14.73 -1.46 11.84
N PHE A 64 -13.77 -0.71 11.28
CA PHE A 64 -13.66 0.73 11.49
C PHE A 64 -14.94 1.45 11.05
N CYS A 65 -15.48 1.11 9.87
CA CYS A 65 -16.73 1.69 9.40
C CYS A 65 -17.88 1.43 10.38
N MET A 66 -18.01 0.19 10.87
CA MET A 66 -19.06 -0.18 11.83
C MET A 66 -18.96 0.65 13.12
N VAL A 67 -17.78 0.70 13.74
CA VAL A 67 -17.62 1.40 15.02
C VAL A 67 -17.71 2.91 14.86
N ILE A 68 -17.09 3.49 13.83
CA ILE A 68 -17.20 4.93 13.55
C ILE A 68 -18.66 5.30 13.24
N SER A 69 -19.42 4.40 12.60
CA SER A 69 -20.84 4.62 12.31
C SER A 69 -21.74 4.52 13.53
N ASP A 70 -21.45 3.60 14.44
CA ASP A 70 -22.26 3.38 15.65
C ASP A 70 -21.91 4.40 16.75
N LYS A 71 -20.64 4.47 17.12
CA LYS A 71 -20.15 5.21 18.30
C LYS A 71 -19.53 6.57 17.97
N GLY A 72 -19.31 6.85 16.68
CA GLY A 72 -18.57 8.03 16.24
C GLY A 72 -17.05 7.83 16.27
N PRO A 73 -16.29 8.72 15.63
CA PRO A 73 -14.84 8.58 15.48
C PRO A 73 -14.03 8.93 16.74
N GLU A 74 -14.70 9.40 17.80
CA GLU A 74 -14.11 9.62 19.13
C GLU A 74 -14.30 8.45 20.08
N SER A 75 -14.77 7.30 19.60
CA SER A 75 -14.86 6.11 20.43
C SER A 75 -13.50 5.86 21.10
N HIS A 76 -13.48 5.67 22.43
CA HIS A 76 -12.28 5.33 23.20
C HIS A 76 -11.71 3.93 22.89
N ASP A 77 -12.11 3.35 21.76
CA ASP A 77 -11.57 2.10 21.26
C ASP A 77 -10.16 2.36 20.72
N SER A 78 -9.15 1.90 21.45
CA SER A 78 -7.73 2.06 21.07
C SER A 78 -7.38 1.37 19.77
N ASP A 79 -8.22 0.46 19.31
CA ASP A 79 -8.00 -0.33 18.11
C ASP A 79 -8.48 0.40 16.85
N ILE A 80 -8.99 1.64 16.97
CA ILE A 80 -9.43 2.46 15.84
C ILE A 80 -8.44 3.60 15.63
N PRO A 81 -8.07 3.91 14.36
CA PRO A 81 -7.26 5.09 14.08
C PRO A 81 -7.93 6.35 14.63
N GLY A 82 -7.27 7.01 15.58
CA GLY A 82 -7.77 8.26 16.15
C GLY A 82 -7.87 9.37 15.10
N MET A 83 -8.70 10.38 15.34
CA MET A 83 -8.83 11.55 14.44
C MET A 83 -7.66 12.53 14.57
N THR A 84 -6.45 12.00 14.53
CA THR A 84 -5.19 12.73 14.43
C THR A 84 -4.69 12.67 12.98
N ARG A 85 -3.64 13.44 12.64
CA ARG A 85 -2.98 13.34 11.32
C ARG A 85 -2.60 11.89 11.00
N GLY A 86 -1.91 11.22 11.93
CA GLY A 86 -1.45 9.84 11.76
C GLY A 86 -2.61 8.87 11.54
N GLY A 87 -3.61 8.90 12.43
CA GLY A 87 -4.75 7.99 12.32
C GLY A 87 -5.59 8.20 11.06
N LEU A 88 -5.77 9.44 10.60
CA LEU A 88 -6.46 9.69 9.33
C LEU A 88 -5.64 9.18 8.14
N LEU A 89 -4.32 9.37 8.13
CA LEU A 89 -3.45 8.84 7.07
C LEU A 89 -3.45 7.31 7.03
N ASP A 90 -3.45 6.66 8.20
CA ASP A 90 -3.56 5.20 8.32
C ASP A 90 -4.89 4.68 7.80
N LEU A 91 -6.00 5.35 8.14
CA LEU A 91 -7.34 5.04 7.62
C LEU A 91 -7.41 5.20 6.09
N ILE A 92 -6.87 6.29 5.55
CA ILE A 92 -6.83 6.56 4.10
C ILE A 92 -5.93 5.55 3.38
N ALA A 93 -4.79 5.18 3.96
CA ALA A 93 -3.90 4.17 3.40
C ALA A 93 -4.62 2.82 3.27
N LEU A 94 -5.32 2.39 4.32
CA LEU A 94 -6.14 1.17 4.27
C LEU A 94 -7.28 1.28 3.26
N GLY A 95 -7.96 2.43 3.21
CA GLY A 95 -9.02 2.69 2.24
C GLY A 95 -8.54 2.60 0.79
N ASN A 96 -7.39 3.18 0.50
CA ASN A 96 -6.74 3.09 -0.81
C ASN A 96 -6.43 1.63 -1.17
N LEU A 97 -5.92 0.84 -0.22
CA LEU A 97 -5.73 -0.59 -0.42
C LEU A 97 -7.06 -1.30 -0.73
N CYS A 98 -8.15 -0.97 -0.04
CA CYS A 98 -9.46 -1.58 -0.31
C CYS A 98 -9.98 -1.27 -1.72
N ILE A 99 -9.73 -0.06 -2.23
CA ILE A 99 -10.12 0.37 -3.58
C ILE A 99 -9.34 -0.40 -4.65
N PHE A 100 -8.02 -0.55 -4.48
CA PHE A 100 -7.13 -1.11 -5.52
C PHE A 100 -6.72 -2.56 -5.28
N GLY A 101 -7.14 -3.17 -4.17
CA GLY A 101 -6.63 -4.46 -3.75
C GLY A 101 -7.00 -5.61 -4.69
N SER A 102 -8.13 -5.52 -5.39
CA SER A 102 -8.49 -6.48 -6.44
C SER A 102 -7.51 -6.48 -7.62
N ALA A 103 -6.89 -5.33 -7.94
CA ALA A 103 -5.83 -5.25 -8.92
C ALA A 103 -4.51 -5.85 -8.38
N LEU A 104 -4.19 -5.58 -7.11
CA LEU A 104 -2.98 -6.07 -6.44
C LEU A 104 -2.95 -7.58 -6.25
N ASP A 105 -4.09 -8.21 -5.96
CA ASP A 105 -4.15 -9.66 -5.74
C ASP A 105 -3.75 -10.47 -6.98
N ARG A 106 -4.03 -9.94 -8.16
CA ARG A 106 -3.57 -10.56 -9.42
C ARG A 106 -2.04 -10.55 -9.57
N CYS A 107 -1.34 -9.72 -8.80
CA CYS A 107 0.11 -9.79 -8.73
C CYS A 107 0.58 -10.99 -7.90
N LEU A 108 -0.14 -11.37 -6.85
CA LEU A 108 0.21 -12.49 -5.96
C LEU A 108 -0.07 -13.87 -6.61
N ASP A 109 -1.21 -14.02 -7.26
CA ASP A 109 -1.66 -15.31 -7.77
C ASP A 109 -1.04 -15.65 -9.14
N THR A 110 -0.30 -16.76 -9.20
CA THR A 110 0.07 -17.41 -10.45
C THR A 110 -0.98 -18.46 -10.75
N VAL A 111 -1.96 -18.12 -11.60
CA VAL A 111 -2.91 -19.07 -12.21
C VAL A 111 -3.92 -19.69 -11.22
N ASP A 112 -5.10 -19.09 -11.10
CA ASP A 112 -6.36 -19.81 -11.38
C ASP A 112 -7.49 -18.80 -11.68
N ASP A 113 -8.24 -19.04 -12.75
CA ASP A 113 -9.28 -18.14 -13.31
C ASP A 113 -10.60 -18.16 -12.47
N THR A 114 -10.53 -18.64 -11.23
CA THR A 114 -11.66 -18.76 -10.30
C THR A 114 -11.85 -17.51 -9.42
N THR A 115 -11.11 -16.43 -9.69
CA THR A 115 -10.98 -15.23 -8.84
C THR A 115 -12.18 -14.25 -8.86
N ASP A 116 -13.36 -14.65 -9.35
CA ASP A 116 -14.55 -13.80 -9.27
C ASP A 116 -15.09 -13.69 -7.84
N ASP A 117 -14.80 -14.68 -6.98
CA ASP A 117 -15.25 -14.75 -5.58
C ASP A 117 -14.62 -13.70 -4.64
N MET A 118 -13.51 -13.07 -5.03
CA MET A 118 -12.80 -12.08 -4.21
C MET A 118 -13.15 -10.62 -4.53
N LYS A 119 -13.87 -10.35 -5.62
CA LYS A 119 -14.40 -9.00 -5.89
C LYS A 119 -15.38 -8.51 -4.81
N PRO A 120 -16.28 -9.34 -4.27
CA PRO A 120 -17.24 -8.89 -3.24
C PRO A 120 -16.59 -8.40 -1.95
N PRO A 121 -15.58 -9.07 -1.35
CA PRO A 121 -14.88 -8.55 -0.17
C PRO A 121 -14.24 -7.16 -0.36
N TYR A 122 -13.55 -6.93 -1.49
CA TYR A 122 -12.96 -5.63 -1.79
C TYR A 122 -14.01 -4.56 -2.01
N ALA A 123 -15.06 -4.86 -2.76
CA ALA A 123 -16.16 -3.91 -2.99
C ALA A 123 -16.84 -3.52 -1.68
N MET A 124 -17.04 -4.48 -0.77
CA MET A 124 -17.61 -4.22 0.56
C MET A 124 -16.69 -3.34 1.41
N ALA A 125 -15.39 -3.65 1.47
CA ALA A 125 -14.42 -2.86 2.22
C ALA A 125 -14.25 -1.44 1.64
N ALA A 126 -14.24 -1.31 0.31
CA ALA A 126 -14.20 -0.01 -0.36
C ALA A 126 -15.47 0.81 -0.09
N ALA A 127 -16.66 0.20 -0.09
CA ALA A 127 -17.91 0.86 0.28
C ALA A 127 -17.89 1.31 1.75
N ALA A 128 -17.36 0.47 2.65
CA ALA A 128 -17.16 0.80 4.06
C ALA A 128 -16.21 2.00 4.24
N TYR A 129 -15.11 2.04 3.50
CA TYR A 129 -14.19 3.17 3.46
C TYR A 129 -14.89 4.46 2.98
N ILE A 130 -15.59 4.41 1.85
CA ILE A 130 -16.31 5.57 1.29
C ILE A 130 -17.34 6.10 2.29
N SER A 131 -18.12 5.22 2.92
CA SER A 131 -19.08 5.57 3.96
C SER A 131 -18.40 6.25 5.16
N THR A 132 -17.26 5.71 5.60
CA THR A 132 -16.46 6.29 6.69
C THR A 132 -16.00 7.71 6.33
N ILE A 133 -15.41 7.91 5.15
CA ILE A 133 -14.97 9.24 4.68
C ILE A 133 -16.15 10.21 4.57
N GLN A 134 -17.29 9.76 4.06
CA GLN A 134 -18.52 10.56 3.98
C GLN A 134 -19.05 11.00 5.35
N ARG A 135 -18.85 10.18 6.39
CA ARG A 135 -19.18 10.55 7.76
C ARG A 135 -18.18 11.55 8.30
N LEU A 136 -16.88 11.26 8.20
CA LEU A 136 -15.82 12.14 8.71
C LEU A 136 -15.88 13.53 8.10
N ARG A 137 -16.13 13.65 6.79
CA ARG A 137 -16.22 14.96 6.13
C ARG A 137 -17.38 15.83 6.60
N LYS A 138 -18.39 15.29 7.30
CA LYS A 138 -19.49 16.10 7.86
C LYS A 138 -18.97 16.94 9.03
N ASP A 139 -18.18 16.31 9.89
CA ASP A 139 -17.82 16.86 11.19
C ASP A 139 -16.39 17.37 11.25
N TYR A 140 -15.51 16.92 10.34
CA TYR A 140 -14.09 17.24 10.35
C TYR A 140 -13.62 17.91 9.05
N CYS A 141 -12.50 18.64 9.15
CA CYS A 141 -11.77 19.26 8.05
C CYS A 141 -10.26 19.17 8.31
N LEU A 142 -9.48 19.41 7.26
CA LEU A 142 -8.02 19.45 7.31
C LEU A 142 -7.56 20.89 7.32
N VAL A 143 -6.71 21.26 8.26
CA VAL A 143 -6.14 22.60 8.37
C VAL A 143 -4.66 22.56 8.00
N PHE A 144 -4.28 23.34 6.99
CA PHE A 144 -2.90 23.54 6.56
C PHE A 144 -2.44 24.94 6.99
N LEU A 145 -1.24 25.04 7.59
CA LEU A 145 -0.61 26.32 7.87
C LEU A 145 0.35 26.71 6.74
N SER A 146 0.29 27.98 6.35
CA SER A 146 0.92 28.52 5.13
C SER A 146 2.46 28.64 5.20
N GLU A 147 3.09 28.51 6.37
CA GLU A 147 4.52 28.81 6.55
C GLU A 147 5.45 27.72 5.97
N ASP A 148 5.00 26.47 5.83
CA ASP A 148 5.81 25.34 5.33
C ASP A 148 5.60 25.02 3.84
N ILE A 149 4.91 25.89 3.09
CA ILE A 149 4.65 25.68 1.65
C ILE A 149 5.85 26.20 0.84
N GLN A 150 7.04 25.63 1.07
CA GLN A 150 8.15 25.74 0.12
C GLN A 150 7.97 24.70 -1.00
N ALA A 151 7.51 25.19 -2.15
CA ALA A 151 7.86 24.76 -3.50
C ALA A 151 8.09 23.24 -3.71
N ASP A 152 7.01 22.51 -4.00
CA ASP A 152 6.71 22.07 -5.38
C ASP A 152 5.64 20.96 -5.32
N SER A 153 4.53 21.22 -6.00
CA SER A 153 3.45 20.28 -6.33
C SER A 153 2.50 19.76 -5.24
N LEU A 154 1.75 20.73 -4.68
CA LEU A 154 0.32 20.67 -4.36
C LEU A 154 -0.35 21.72 -5.30
N GLU A 155 -0.14 21.57 -6.60
CA GLU A 155 0.20 22.67 -7.52
C GLU A 155 -0.97 23.49 -8.08
N SER A 156 -1.93 23.76 -7.23
CA SER A 156 -2.86 24.89 -7.35
C SER A 156 -3.65 25.08 -6.04
N LEU A 157 -3.18 24.55 -4.91
CA LEU A 157 -4.08 24.23 -3.77
C LEU A 157 -4.70 25.42 -3.03
N ALA A 158 -4.53 26.66 -3.48
CA ALA A 158 -5.21 27.78 -2.85
C ALA A 158 -5.33 29.03 -3.72
N SER A 159 -5.31 28.94 -5.05
CA SER A 159 -5.34 30.15 -5.89
C SER A 159 -6.63 31.00 -5.75
N ARG A 160 -7.62 30.62 -4.91
CA ARG A 160 -8.97 31.21 -4.94
C ARG A 160 -9.85 31.25 -3.68
N ILE A 161 -9.37 30.96 -2.48
CA ILE A 161 -10.27 31.00 -1.31
C ILE A 161 -10.29 32.41 -0.71
N HIS A 162 -11.22 33.24 -1.17
CA HIS A 162 -11.54 34.54 -0.59
C HIS A 162 -12.04 34.37 0.84
N PHE A 163 -11.25 34.78 1.83
CA PHE A 163 -11.77 35.15 3.13
C PHE A 163 -11.56 36.65 3.36
N LYS A 164 -12.67 37.30 3.74
CA LYS A 164 -12.76 38.71 4.11
C LYS A 164 -11.87 39.00 5.33
N GLU A 165 -11.30 40.19 5.31
CA GLU A 165 -10.40 40.80 6.30
C GLU A 165 -10.78 40.50 7.75
N GLY A 166 -9.77 40.18 8.58
CA GLY A 166 -9.89 40.38 10.02
C GLY A 166 -9.05 39.53 10.96
N VAL A 167 -8.26 38.53 10.52
CA VAL A 167 -7.24 37.87 11.36
C VAL A 167 -6.11 37.35 10.45
N ASP A 168 -4.87 37.65 10.80
CA ASP A 168 -3.65 37.39 10.01
C ASP A 168 -3.20 35.91 10.10
N PHE A 169 -4.10 34.96 9.79
CA PHE A 169 -3.78 33.54 9.68
C PHE A 169 -4.33 32.97 8.38
N ARG A 170 -3.45 32.65 7.41
CA ARG A 170 -3.82 31.92 6.19
C ARG A 170 -3.91 30.41 6.46
N ALA A 171 -4.86 30.02 7.30
CA ALA A 171 -5.21 28.62 7.48
C ALA A 171 -6.09 28.18 6.30
N LEU A 172 -5.65 27.18 5.53
CA LEU A 172 -6.46 26.60 4.47
C LEU A 172 -7.21 25.39 5.03
N SER A 173 -8.54 25.43 4.92
CA SER A 173 -9.39 24.29 5.25
C SER A 173 -9.68 23.46 4.00
N LEU A 174 -9.30 22.19 3.99
CA LEU A 174 -9.61 21.22 2.93
C LEU A 174 -10.62 20.18 3.41
N ASP A 175 -11.52 19.77 2.52
CA ASP A 175 -12.48 18.68 2.78
C ASP A 175 -11.74 17.33 2.80
N ILE A 176 -12.03 16.51 3.82
CA ILE A 176 -11.42 15.17 3.97
C ILE A 176 -11.72 14.27 2.78
N GLY A 177 -12.93 14.37 2.21
CA GLY A 177 -13.32 13.59 1.04
C GLY A 177 -12.52 13.95 -0.20
N ASP A 178 -12.25 15.24 -0.41
CA ASP A 178 -11.41 15.68 -1.52
C ASP A 178 -9.96 15.23 -1.32
N PHE A 179 -9.42 15.33 -0.11
CA PHE A 179 -8.09 14.81 0.22
C PHE A 179 -7.99 13.29 0.03
N ALA A 180 -8.97 12.53 0.53
CA ALA A 180 -9.03 11.08 0.36
C ALA A 180 -9.06 10.69 -1.12
N ARG A 181 -9.82 11.42 -1.94
CA ARG A 181 -9.88 11.21 -3.39
C ARG A 181 -8.53 11.49 -4.06
N SER A 182 -7.89 12.60 -3.73
CA SER A 182 -6.54 12.94 -4.23
C SER A 182 -5.50 11.91 -3.80
N SER A 183 -5.57 11.43 -2.54
CA SER A 183 -4.71 10.38 -2.01
C SER A 183 -4.88 9.06 -2.76
N ALA A 184 -6.12 8.64 -3.01
CA ALA A 184 -6.39 7.43 -3.79
C ALA A 184 -5.87 7.54 -5.22
N ALA A 185 -6.02 8.70 -5.85
CA ALA A 185 -5.49 8.96 -7.19
C ALA A 185 -3.95 8.89 -7.25
N HIS A 186 -3.28 9.44 -6.23
CA HIS A 186 -1.82 9.31 -6.09
C HIS A 186 -1.39 7.87 -5.84
N PHE A 187 -2.09 7.14 -4.98
CA PHE A 187 -1.81 5.75 -4.69
C PHE A 187 -1.93 4.89 -5.96
N GLY A 188 -3.01 5.04 -6.74
CA GLY A 188 -3.18 4.32 -8.01
C GLY A 188 -2.05 4.59 -9.02
N ARG A 189 -1.56 5.83 -9.12
CA ARG A 189 -0.38 6.16 -9.97
C ARG A 189 0.89 5.51 -9.47
N SER A 190 1.08 5.56 -8.15
CA SER A 190 2.22 4.95 -7.48
C SER A 190 2.24 3.45 -7.76
N LEU A 191 1.09 2.79 -7.68
CA LEU A 191 0.95 1.37 -8.02
C LEU A 191 1.40 1.05 -9.44
N ILE A 192 0.94 1.81 -10.44
CA ILE A 192 1.33 1.61 -11.84
C ILE A 192 2.85 1.79 -12.02
N TYR A 193 3.40 2.84 -11.40
CA TYR A 193 4.84 3.09 -11.43
C TYR A 193 5.64 1.95 -10.78
N TYR A 194 5.26 1.53 -9.57
CA TYR A 194 5.91 0.42 -8.85
C TYR A 194 5.77 -0.90 -9.62
N ALA A 195 4.62 -1.17 -10.24
CA ALA A 195 4.41 -2.37 -11.04
C ALA A 195 5.40 -2.46 -12.21
N ARG A 196 5.61 -1.35 -12.94
CA ARG A 196 6.60 -1.27 -14.03
C ARG A 196 8.01 -1.53 -13.52
N ARG A 197 8.39 -0.90 -12.40
CA ARG A 197 9.71 -1.07 -11.78
C ARG A 197 9.91 -2.52 -11.30
N ALA A 198 8.91 -3.12 -10.68
CA ALA A 198 8.94 -4.50 -10.22
C ALA A 198 9.08 -5.50 -11.38
N ILE A 199 8.36 -5.29 -12.48
CA ILE A 199 8.51 -6.12 -13.68
C ILE A 199 9.92 -6.00 -14.25
N LYS A 200 10.47 -4.78 -14.36
CA LYS A 200 11.84 -4.57 -14.82
C LYS A 200 12.85 -5.31 -13.93
N ALA A 201 12.78 -5.08 -12.61
CA ALA A 201 13.66 -5.74 -11.65
C ALA A 201 13.58 -7.28 -11.73
N ARG A 202 12.37 -7.84 -11.90
CA ARG A 202 12.18 -9.29 -12.03
C ARG A 202 12.75 -9.84 -13.34
N LYS A 203 12.65 -9.09 -14.45
CA LYS A 203 13.29 -9.43 -15.73
C LYS A 203 14.81 -9.39 -15.65
N ASP A 204 15.37 -8.35 -15.04
CA ASP A 204 16.82 -8.18 -14.87
C ASP A 204 17.43 -9.32 -14.03
N LEU A 205 16.62 -9.92 -13.16
CA LEU A 205 16.97 -11.10 -12.36
C LEU A 205 16.65 -12.44 -13.05
N GLY A 206 16.32 -12.44 -14.35
CA GLY A 206 16.12 -13.64 -15.16
C GLY A 206 14.80 -14.37 -14.95
N GLU A 207 13.78 -13.74 -14.35
CA GLU A 207 12.47 -14.40 -14.22
C GLU A 207 11.78 -14.64 -15.56
N HIS A 208 11.19 -15.82 -15.71
CA HIS A 208 10.50 -16.20 -16.92
C HIS A 208 9.23 -15.35 -17.13
N LYS A 209 9.00 -14.89 -18.37
CA LYS A 209 7.88 -14.00 -18.73
C LYS A 209 6.49 -14.49 -18.26
N SER A 210 6.26 -15.81 -18.19
CA SER A 210 4.99 -16.40 -17.73
C SER A 210 4.73 -16.24 -16.23
N THR A 211 5.75 -15.93 -15.43
CA THR A 211 5.63 -15.72 -13.97
C THR A 211 5.38 -14.25 -13.61
N LEU A 212 5.59 -13.34 -14.57
CA LEU A 212 5.31 -11.92 -14.43
C LEU A 212 3.79 -11.72 -14.54
N PHE A 213 3.23 -10.86 -13.69
CA PHE A 213 1.84 -10.47 -13.83
C PHE A 213 1.66 -9.63 -15.10
N ASN A 214 0.48 -9.70 -15.72
CA ASN A 214 0.18 -8.94 -16.92
C ASN A 214 0.04 -7.44 -16.58
N LEU A 215 1.02 -6.63 -17.01
CA LEU A 215 1.05 -5.20 -16.74
C LEU A 215 -0.16 -4.46 -17.32
N GLU A 216 -0.55 -4.75 -18.56
CA GLU A 216 -1.69 -4.09 -19.21
C GLU A 216 -3.00 -4.37 -18.48
N SER A 217 -3.21 -5.63 -18.06
CA SER A 217 -4.36 -6.02 -17.25
C SER A 217 -4.33 -5.31 -15.89
N PHE A 218 -3.17 -5.25 -15.24
CA PHE A 218 -3.01 -4.54 -13.97
C PHE A 218 -3.34 -3.05 -14.09
N GLU A 219 -2.74 -2.35 -15.07
CA GLU A 219 -2.99 -0.94 -15.33
C GLU A 219 -4.47 -0.69 -15.62
N LYS A 220 -5.08 -1.52 -16.46
CA LYS A 220 -6.52 -1.46 -16.73
C LYS A 220 -7.35 -1.60 -15.45
N ASN A 221 -7.05 -2.58 -14.60
CA ASN A 221 -7.80 -2.77 -13.35
C ASN A 221 -7.66 -1.57 -12.39
N VAL A 222 -6.48 -0.95 -12.33
CA VAL A 222 -6.27 0.27 -11.53
C VAL A 222 -7.10 1.43 -12.08
N VAL A 223 -7.12 1.61 -13.40
CA VAL A 223 -7.94 2.63 -14.07
C VAL A 223 -9.44 2.36 -13.86
N ASP A 224 -9.88 1.12 -14.03
CA ASP A 224 -11.27 0.71 -13.82
C ASP A 224 -11.71 0.95 -12.37
N ALA A 225 -10.83 0.69 -11.38
CA ALA A 225 -11.10 1.00 -9.98
C ALA A 225 -11.22 2.50 -9.72
N MET A 226 -10.35 3.33 -10.32
CA MET A 226 -10.47 4.80 -10.26
C MET A 226 -11.81 5.28 -10.82
N GLY A 227 -12.21 4.79 -11.99
CA GLY A 227 -13.49 5.14 -12.60
C GLY A 227 -14.68 4.71 -11.74
N SER A 228 -14.65 3.47 -11.26
CA SER A 228 -15.77 2.87 -10.51
C SER A 228 -15.98 3.48 -9.13
N PHE A 229 -14.90 3.73 -8.38
CA PHE A 229 -15.00 4.18 -6.98
C PHE A 229 -14.82 5.68 -6.80
N LEU A 230 -14.06 6.35 -7.68
CA LEU A 230 -13.70 7.76 -7.52
C LEU A 230 -14.29 8.67 -8.59
N GLN A 231 -14.85 8.10 -9.68
CA GLN A 231 -15.31 8.86 -10.86
C GLN A 231 -14.21 9.76 -11.41
N MET A 232 -12.98 9.25 -11.44
CA MET A 232 -11.81 9.99 -11.88
C MET A 232 -11.09 9.26 -13.00
N ASP A 233 -10.70 10.03 -14.01
CA ASP A 233 -9.84 9.55 -15.09
C ASP A 233 -8.36 9.82 -14.78
N LEU A 234 -7.52 8.83 -15.03
CA LEU A 234 -6.06 8.99 -14.99
C LEU A 234 -5.57 9.52 -16.34
N THR A 235 -5.41 10.85 -16.44
CA THR A 235 -4.90 11.48 -17.67
C THR A 235 -3.39 11.28 -17.83
N LYS A 236 -2.90 11.33 -19.08
CA LYS A 236 -1.47 11.25 -19.39
C LYS A 236 -0.66 12.33 -18.68
N ASP A 237 -1.18 13.56 -18.63
CA ASP A 237 -0.55 14.68 -17.93
C ASP A 237 -0.37 14.38 -16.44
N PHE A 238 -1.33 13.68 -15.84
CA PHE A 238 -1.25 13.30 -14.44
C PHE A 238 -0.16 12.25 -14.18
N PHE A 239 0.04 11.29 -15.09
CA PHE A 239 1.16 10.36 -14.99
C PHE A 239 2.51 11.06 -15.19
N ASN A 240 2.57 12.02 -16.11
CA ASN A 240 3.78 12.79 -16.37
C ASN A 240 4.18 13.62 -15.14
N ALA A 241 3.21 14.27 -14.48
CA ALA A 241 3.44 15.00 -13.23
C ALA A 241 3.99 14.09 -12.13
N TYR A 242 3.38 12.91 -11.92
CA TYR A 242 3.90 11.94 -10.95
C TYR A 242 5.31 11.47 -11.33
N ARG A 243 5.61 11.20 -12.60
CA ARG A 243 6.95 10.82 -13.08
C ARG A 243 7.99 11.93 -12.88
N ALA A 244 7.59 13.20 -12.94
CA ALA A 244 8.49 14.32 -12.71
C ALA A 244 8.88 14.54 -11.23
N GLN A 245 8.12 13.99 -10.26
CA GLN A 245 8.44 14.14 -8.84
C GLN A 245 9.82 13.57 -8.48
N LYS A 246 10.62 14.30 -7.70
CA LYS A 246 11.95 13.82 -7.27
C LYS A 246 11.87 12.60 -6.37
N ILE A 247 10.87 12.58 -5.49
CA ILE A 247 10.65 11.51 -4.51
C ILE A 247 9.37 10.78 -4.89
N LYS A 248 9.48 9.46 -5.11
CA LYS A 248 8.31 8.60 -5.35
C LYS A 248 7.89 8.03 -4.01
N ARG A 249 6.63 8.25 -3.63
CA ARG A 249 6.06 7.69 -2.40
C ARG A 249 4.76 7.02 -2.72
N LEU A 250 4.51 5.87 -2.12
CA LEU A 250 3.23 5.19 -2.28
C LEU A 250 2.06 6.00 -1.69
N HIS A 251 2.29 6.65 -0.55
CA HIS A 251 1.29 7.45 0.16
C HIS A 251 1.64 8.94 0.09
N ILE A 252 0.62 9.81 -0.09
CA ILE A 252 0.80 11.25 0.17
C ILE A 252 0.81 11.46 1.68
N ARG A 253 1.80 12.19 2.20
CA ARG A 253 1.95 12.46 3.64
C ARG A 253 2.17 13.95 3.91
N PRO A 254 1.23 14.83 3.55
CA PRO A 254 1.39 16.25 3.82
C PRO A 254 1.28 16.53 5.33
N LEU A 255 1.73 17.71 5.74
CA LEU A 255 1.53 18.23 7.08
C LEU A 255 0.18 18.94 7.13
N PHE A 256 -0.70 18.47 8.02
CA PHE A 256 -2.00 19.06 8.29
C PHE A 256 -2.46 18.69 9.69
N LEU A 257 -3.38 19.48 10.22
CA LEU A 257 -4.17 19.18 11.41
C LEU A 257 -5.53 18.62 11.00
N VAL A 258 -6.01 17.62 11.74
CA VAL A 258 -7.40 17.16 11.65
C VAL A 258 -8.19 17.87 12.74
N ARG A 259 -9.19 18.66 12.36
CA ARG A 259 -10.01 19.43 13.31
C ARG A 259 -11.48 19.20 13.05
N ARG A 260 -12.27 19.25 14.12
CA ARG A 260 -13.71 19.38 13.99
C ARG A 260 -14.03 20.74 13.39
N LYS A 261 -15.06 20.80 12.55
CA LYS A 261 -15.50 22.05 11.91
C LYS A 261 -15.99 23.08 12.92
N THR A 262 -16.43 22.66 14.10
CA THR A 262 -16.83 23.55 15.20
C THR A 262 -15.63 24.20 15.88
N ASP A 263 -14.43 23.64 15.75
CA ASP A 263 -13.27 23.97 16.59
C ASP A 263 -12.18 24.72 15.81
N ILE A 264 -12.42 25.07 14.54
CA ILE A 264 -11.43 25.68 13.63
C ILE A 264 -10.85 27.00 14.18
N LEU A 265 -11.61 27.73 15.00
CA LEU A 265 -11.24 29.06 15.50
C LEU A 265 -10.53 29.04 16.87
N GLN A 266 -10.14 27.87 17.38
CA GLN A 266 -9.47 27.81 18.67
C GLN A 266 -8.00 28.27 18.58
N PRO A 267 -7.49 29.00 19.59
CA PRO A 267 -6.12 29.53 19.59
C PRO A 267 -5.03 28.45 19.80
N ASP A 268 -5.41 27.19 20.04
CA ASP A 268 -4.51 26.05 20.27
C ASP A 268 -3.91 25.47 18.97
N VAL A 269 -4.34 25.95 17.79
CA VAL A 269 -3.90 25.43 16.48
C VAL A 269 -2.38 25.52 16.31
N TYR A 270 -1.74 26.56 16.86
CA TYR A 270 -0.29 26.74 16.73
C TYR A 270 0.51 25.74 17.58
N SER A 271 0.10 25.49 18.82
CA SER A 271 0.77 24.50 19.67
C SER A 271 0.66 23.09 19.11
N ASP A 272 -0.50 22.77 18.52
CA ASP A 272 -0.72 21.47 17.90
C ASP A 272 0.08 21.33 16.60
N TRP A 273 0.18 22.40 15.81
CA TRP A 273 1.03 22.42 14.61
C TRP A 273 2.49 22.19 14.96
N GLN A 274 3.01 22.93 15.95
CA GLN A 274 4.39 22.83 16.39
C GLN A 274 4.72 21.41 16.89
N THR A 275 3.79 20.77 17.59
CA THR A 275 3.93 19.37 18.02
C THR A 275 4.08 18.40 16.84
N ILE A 276 3.40 18.66 15.71
CA ILE A 276 3.49 17.83 14.51
C ILE A 276 4.82 18.05 13.78
N THR A 277 5.25 19.30 13.63
CA THR A 277 6.52 19.62 12.93
C THR A 277 7.73 19.12 13.71
N ASP A 278 7.70 19.19 15.04
CA ASP A 278 8.78 18.71 15.90
C ASP A 278 8.88 17.17 15.93
N TYR A 279 7.78 16.48 15.61
CA TYR A 279 7.69 15.02 15.63
C TYR A 279 7.99 14.35 14.27
N ASP A 280 8.26 15.09 13.19
CA ASP A 280 8.43 14.51 11.84
C ASP A 280 9.70 13.62 11.74
N CYS A 281 9.56 12.40 12.24
CA CYS A 281 10.53 11.31 12.25
C CYS A 281 10.50 10.63 10.87
N TYR A 282 11.05 11.28 9.85
CA TYR A 282 11.28 10.62 8.57
C TYR A 282 12.58 9.79 8.62
N ASP A 283 12.41 8.50 8.87
CA ASP A 283 13.23 7.49 8.20
C ASP A 283 12.80 7.46 6.72
N SER A 284 13.78 7.54 5.83
CA SER A 284 13.61 7.51 4.38
C SER A 284 12.91 6.23 3.91
N GLU A 285 11.64 6.32 3.56
CA GLU A 285 11.03 5.39 2.59
C GLU A 285 11.76 5.67 1.25
N ASP A 286 12.69 4.78 0.90
CA ASP A 286 13.33 4.64 -0.41
C ASP A 286 14.13 5.86 -0.94
N ASP A 287 15.25 6.19 -0.29
CA ASP A 287 16.38 6.85 -0.99
C ASP A 287 17.15 5.79 -1.81
N ASP A 288 16.44 5.15 -2.74
CA ASP A 288 17.04 4.24 -3.71
C ASP A 288 17.80 5.10 -4.72
N GLY A 289 19.12 5.11 -4.58
CA GLY A 289 20.08 5.86 -5.38
C GLY A 289 19.64 6.15 -6.80
N GLN A 290 19.46 7.45 -7.08
CA GLN A 290 19.39 8.02 -8.41
C GLN A 290 20.64 7.62 -9.21
N ASN A 291 20.56 6.53 -9.99
CA ASN A 291 21.42 6.28 -11.12
C ASN A 291 20.77 5.25 -12.05
N GLY A 292 20.05 5.75 -13.05
CA GLY A 292 19.40 4.92 -14.06
C GLY A 292 18.55 5.78 -14.99
N ASN A 293 19.18 6.73 -15.66
CA ASN A 293 18.57 7.44 -16.79
C ASN A 293 18.37 6.42 -17.91
N CYS A 294 17.14 5.93 -18.10
CA CYS A 294 16.77 5.03 -19.18
C CYS A 294 15.44 5.51 -19.79
N ASP A 295 15.41 6.74 -20.27
CA ASP A 295 14.42 7.16 -21.25
C ASP A 295 15.02 6.93 -22.64
N ASP A 296 14.74 5.76 -23.22
CA ASP A 296 14.69 5.60 -24.68
C ASP A 296 13.82 4.38 -25.03
N ASP A 297 12.50 4.58 -25.11
CA ASP A 297 11.61 3.66 -25.83
C ASP A 297 11.24 4.35 -27.15
N GLY A 298 12.16 4.25 -28.11
CA GLY A 298 11.94 4.58 -29.50
C GLY A 298 10.93 3.62 -30.12
N ASN A 299 9.73 4.12 -30.33
CA ASN A 299 8.71 3.51 -31.17
C ASN A 299 9.12 3.75 -32.63
N ASP A 300 9.86 2.83 -33.26
CA ASP A 300 10.21 2.89 -34.68
C ASP A 300 9.61 1.69 -35.43
N ASP A 301 8.45 1.95 -36.03
CA ASP A 301 7.85 1.12 -37.08
C ASP A 301 8.55 1.48 -38.40
N GLY A 302 9.47 0.62 -38.86
CA GLY A 302 10.21 0.84 -40.10
C GLY A 302 10.60 -0.45 -40.82
N ASP A 303 9.85 -0.78 -41.87
CA ASP A 303 10.16 -1.77 -42.90
C ASP A 303 11.60 -1.64 -43.44
N GLY A 304 12.31 -2.76 -43.63
CA GLY A 304 13.59 -2.76 -44.35
C GLY A 304 14.28 -4.12 -44.47
N LYS A 305 14.38 -4.61 -45.70
CA LYS A 305 14.96 -5.89 -46.12
C LYS A 305 16.50 -5.97 -46.01
N ASP A 306 16.94 -7.24 -46.04
CA ASP A 306 18.14 -7.80 -46.68
C ASP A 306 19.50 -7.86 -45.95
N ASN A 307 19.90 -9.12 -45.74
CA ASN A 307 21.19 -9.79 -45.98
C ASN A 307 22.49 -9.26 -45.35
N GLY A 308 23.17 -10.16 -44.62
CA GLY A 308 24.57 -10.01 -44.28
C GLY A 308 25.09 -11.09 -43.33
N ASP A 309 25.41 -12.24 -43.89
CA ASP A 309 26.23 -13.31 -43.33
C ASP A 309 27.64 -12.81 -42.95
N VAL A 310 28.06 -12.93 -41.68
CA VAL A 310 29.46 -13.07 -41.25
C VAL A 310 29.51 -13.82 -39.92
N GLY A 311 30.15 -14.99 -39.92
CA GLY A 311 30.41 -15.81 -38.74
C GLY A 311 31.47 -15.24 -37.78
N GLY A 312 31.48 -15.77 -36.57
CA GLY A 312 32.48 -15.50 -35.55
C GLY A 312 32.26 -16.41 -34.36
N ASP A 313 33.05 -17.48 -34.33
CA ASP A 313 33.20 -18.50 -33.29
C ASP A 313 33.88 -17.92 -32.03
N ASP A 314 33.85 -18.72 -30.97
CA ASP A 314 34.73 -18.72 -29.79
C ASP A 314 34.13 -18.18 -28.47
N GLY A 315 33.89 -19.08 -27.52
CA GLY A 315 34.08 -18.78 -26.10
C GLY A 315 33.10 -19.39 -25.11
N ALA A 316 33.05 -20.72 -25.04
CA ALA A 316 32.37 -21.44 -23.98
C ALA A 316 32.98 -21.16 -22.58
N ALA A 317 32.11 -20.87 -21.61
CA ALA A 317 32.38 -21.07 -20.18
C ALA A 317 31.07 -21.54 -19.53
N ASP A 318 30.89 -22.85 -19.62
CA ASP A 318 29.81 -23.64 -19.02
C ASP A 318 30.09 -23.77 -17.50
N MET A 319 29.23 -23.18 -16.67
CA MET A 319 29.17 -23.49 -15.23
C MET A 319 27.84 -24.19 -14.95
N THR A 320 27.85 -25.50 -15.13
CA THR A 320 26.81 -26.42 -14.68
C THR A 320 26.89 -26.55 -13.16
N ALA A 321 25.93 -25.97 -12.45
CA ALA A 321 25.67 -26.26 -11.04
C ALA A 321 24.76 -27.49 -10.96
N ASP A 322 25.37 -28.61 -10.59
CA ASP A 322 24.72 -29.89 -10.35
C ASP A 322 23.88 -29.78 -9.07
N ALA A 323 22.55 -29.88 -9.20
CA ALA A 323 21.61 -29.96 -8.09
C ALA A 323 20.92 -31.32 -8.14
N SER A 324 21.66 -32.37 -7.79
CA SER A 324 21.09 -33.68 -7.47
C SER A 324 20.25 -33.56 -6.20
N MET A 325 18.92 -33.45 -6.36
CA MET A 325 17.99 -33.73 -5.27
C MET A 325 17.98 -35.24 -5.00
N GLU A 326 18.79 -35.69 -4.05
CA GLU A 326 18.53 -36.97 -3.38
C GLU A 326 17.38 -36.79 -2.39
N SER A 327 16.20 -37.27 -2.79
CA SER A 327 15.07 -37.51 -1.91
C SER A 327 15.39 -38.64 -0.94
N SER A 328 15.72 -38.31 0.31
CA SER A 328 15.74 -39.29 1.39
C SER A 328 14.32 -39.48 1.89
N ASN A 329 13.71 -40.59 1.44
CA ASN A 329 12.52 -41.15 2.05
C ASN A 329 12.87 -41.61 3.46
N MET A 330 12.44 -40.86 4.49
CA MET A 330 12.33 -41.41 5.83
C MET A 330 11.05 -42.25 5.88
N GLU A 331 11.23 -43.57 5.89
CA GLU A 331 10.24 -44.53 6.38
C GLU A 331 9.84 -44.12 7.80
N VAL A 332 8.56 -43.80 7.98
CA VAL A 332 7.96 -43.66 9.30
C VAL A 332 7.41 -45.04 9.65
N ASP A 333 8.01 -45.60 10.70
CA ASP A 333 7.68 -46.89 11.31
C ASP A 333 6.29 -46.83 11.97
N ASP A 334 5.41 -47.74 11.54
CA ASP A 334 4.06 -47.95 12.06
C ASP A 334 4.11 -48.70 13.39
N GLY A 335 3.98 -47.95 14.49
CA GLY A 335 3.84 -48.46 15.85
C GLY A 335 2.41 -48.33 16.38
N ASP A 336 1.72 -49.46 16.39
CA ASP A 336 0.28 -49.64 16.62
C ASP A 336 -0.22 -49.40 18.07
N THR A 337 -1.50 -49.04 18.18
CA THR A 337 -2.45 -49.18 19.30
C THR A 337 -2.19 -48.58 20.70
N ALA A 338 -3.04 -47.62 21.09
CA ALA A 338 -3.92 -47.79 22.27
C ALA A 338 -5.06 -46.76 22.28
N THR A 339 -6.28 -47.29 22.21
CA THR A 339 -7.56 -46.63 22.41
C THR A 339 -7.71 -46.01 23.80
N ASN A 340 -8.16 -44.75 23.91
CA ASN A 340 -9.08 -44.36 24.98
C ASN A 340 -9.93 -43.15 24.59
N ARG A 341 -11.22 -43.43 24.39
CA ARG A 341 -12.31 -42.44 24.30
C ARG A 341 -12.61 -41.92 25.70
N VAL A 342 -12.61 -40.60 25.88
CA VAL A 342 -13.43 -39.93 26.90
C VAL A 342 -14.04 -38.67 26.27
N THR A 343 -15.36 -38.67 26.15
CA THR A 343 -16.21 -37.50 25.81
C THR A 343 -16.82 -36.90 27.10
N PRO A 344 -17.38 -35.67 27.03
CA PRO A 344 -17.22 -34.66 28.08
C PRO A 344 -18.39 -34.61 29.09
N SER A 345 -18.12 -34.13 30.32
CA SER A 345 -19.17 -33.74 31.26
C SER A 345 -19.47 -32.25 31.17
N MET A 346 -20.74 -31.92 30.91
CA MET A 346 -21.33 -30.62 31.15
C MET A 346 -21.22 -30.22 32.63
N GLY A 347 -20.88 -28.97 32.89
CA GLY A 347 -20.97 -28.33 34.20
C GLY A 347 -21.72 -27.01 34.07
N VAL A 348 -23.02 -27.06 34.36
CA VAL A 348 -23.90 -25.93 34.65
C VAL A 348 -23.44 -25.28 35.94
N PHE A 349 -23.26 -23.96 35.99
CA PHE A 349 -23.56 -23.18 37.20
C PHE A 349 -24.03 -21.78 36.85
N ALA A 350 -25.27 -21.51 37.27
CA ALA A 350 -25.82 -20.18 37.44
C ALA A 350 -25.66 -19.78 38.92
N SER A 351 -25.32 -18.51 39.14
CA SER A 351 -25.84 -17.66 40.21
C SER A 351 -25.45 -16.22 39.90
#